data_AF-A0A6G3RLK0-F1
#
_entry.id   AF-A0A6G3RLK0-F1
#
_cell.length_a   1.000
_cell.length_b   1.000
_cell.length_c   1.000
_cell.angle_alpha   90.00
_cell.angle_beta   90.00
_cell.angle_gamma   90.00
#
_symmetry.space_group_name_H-M   'P 1'
#
loop_
_entity.id
_entity.type
_entity.pdbx_description
1 polymer ?
#
loop_
_entity_poly.entity_id
_entity_poly.type
_entity_poly.pdbx_seq_one_letter_code
_entity_poly.pdbx_strand_id
1 'polypeptide(L)'
;MAVTAAALGGCAWGGGTEDTSAPAAPRGLTVQAGSSTTAHVMWNQATDDTEVTAYEVYRDAKRVKEVPGRESMVDVVGLEPSATYRFTVRARDAEGNVSEDSKQLTVTMPAATAADRKPPSRPERLKGEAEGSRAAMLSWSKSSDDNKVASYEIFQGGSKIHSVGGNQTATLVTGLRPGTDYTFTVKARDAADNFSPASSEVRVRTAPGKDSGRGTAPTGFRAGTHRADGAYYIDLAWTPPRTGGAVAEYQIQLDGRTATSLVFGGTAPTDKAEHSFYIGKKAGERHRVRIRPKLPDGTWGGYSPERTVTTG
;
A
#
# COMPACT_ATOMS: atom_id res chain seq x y z
N MET A 1 34.62 -29.39 57.46
CA MET A 1 35.36 -28.80 56.33
C MET A 1 35.03 -29.62 55.09
N ALA A 2 34.42 -29.00 54.08
CA ALA A 2 34.16 -29.44 52.69
C ALA A 2 32.79 -28.88 52.26
N VAL A 3 32.76 -27.60 51.88
CA VAL A 3 32.66 -27.09 50.49
C VAL A 3 31.30 -27.36 49.85
N THR A 4 30.50 -26.32 49.91
CA THR A 4 29.35 -25.98 49.06
C THR A 4 29.76 -25.99 47.59
N ALA A 5 29.02 -26.69 46.74
CA ALA A 5 29.02 -26.48 45.29
C ALA A 5 27.57 -26.26 44.84
N ALA A 6 27.26 -25.00 44.54
CA ALA A 6 26.01 -24.59 43.92
C ALA A 6 26.05 -24.98 42.43
N ALA A 7 25.12 -25.83 42.00
CA ALA A 7 24.82 -25.99 40.58
C ALA A 7 23.76 -24.95 40.21
N LEU A 8 24.18 -23.98 39.40
CA LEU A 8 23.36 -22.91 38.85
C LEU A 8 22.26 -23.51 37.96
N GLY A 9 21.01 -23.18 38.28
CA GLY A 9 19.89 -23.32 37.36
C GLY A 9 20.10 -22.37 36.17
N GLY A 10 20.40 -22.95 35.00
CA GLY A 10 20.30 -22.24 33.73
C GLY A 10 18.84 -22.11 33.35
N CYS A 11 18.25 -20.93 33.56
CA CYS A 11 16.98 -20.57 32.96
C CYS A 11 17.13 -20.58 31.43
N ALA A 12 16.41 -21.47 30.77
CA ALA A 12 16.18 -21.41 29.33
C ALA A 12 15.43 -20.11 29.00
N TRP A 13 16.11 -19.20 28.29
CA TRP A 13 15.50 -17.99 27.74
C TRP A 13 14.77 -18.33 26.45
N GLY A 14 13.47 -18.05 26.43
CA GLY A 14 12.73 -17.58 25.26
C GLY A 14 12.74 -18.47 24.02
N GLY A 15 11.98 -19.56 24.04
CA GLY A 15 11.45 -20.14 22.81
C GLY A 15 10.42 -19.20 22.20
N GLY A 16 10.86 -18.26 21.35
CA GLY A 16 9.98 -17.69 20.35
C GLY A 16 9.67 -18.80 19.35
N THR A 17 8.47 -19.35 19.39
CA THR A 17 8.01 -20.30 18.38
C THR A 17 7.99 -19.58 17.04
N GLU A 18 8.80 -20.05 16.09
CA GLU A 18 8.77 -19.63 14.69
C GLU A 18 7.34 -19.82 14.16
N ASP A 19 6.81 -18.82 13.45
CA ASP A 19 5.45 -18.91 12.91
C ASP A 19 5.41 -19.97 11.80
N THR A 20 4.48 -20.91 11.93
CA THR A 20 4.26 -21.99 10.97
C THR A 20 2.91 -21.87 10.25
N SER A 21 2.12 -20.85 10.59
CA SER A 21 0.81 -20.61 9.98
C SER A 21 0.99 -19.92 8.64
N ALA A 22 0.50 -20.52 7.57
CA ALA A 22 0.52 -19.85 6.27
C ALA A 22 -0.61 -18.80 6.17
N PRO A 23 -0.39 -17.71 5.41
CA PRO A 23 -1.43 -16.74 5.13
C PRO A 23 -2.69 -17.34 4.49
N ALA A 24 -3.81 -16.64 4.67
CA ALA A 24 -5.02 -16.98 3.93
C ALA A 24 -4.81 -16.78 2.41
N ALA A 25 -5.33 -17.71 1.61
CA ALA A 25 -5.29 -17.59 0.15
C ALA A 25 -5.93 -16.26 -0.31
N PRO A 26 -5.29 -15.51 -1.23
CA PRO A 26 -5.84 -14.27 -1.76
C PRO A 26 -7.23 -14.46 -2.37
N ARG A 27 -8.16 -13.57 -2.02
CA ARG A 27 -9.55 -13.58 -2.50
C ARG A 27 -9.79 -12.47 -3.52
N GLY A 28 -10.90 -12.57 -4.24
CA GLY A 28 -11.32 -11.51 -5.16
C GLY A 28 -10.37 -11.32 -6.34
N LEU A 29 -9.67 -12.38 -6.78
CA LEU A 29 -8.82 -12.31 -7.95
C LEU A 29 -9.63 -11.80 -9.14
N THR A 30 -9.10 -10.79 -9.84
CA THR A 30 -9.56 -10.35 -11.16
C THR A 30 -8.37 -10.35 -12.10
N VAL A 31 -8.62 -10.75 -13.35
CA VAL A 31 -7.61 -10.79 -14.40
C VAL A 31 -8.23 -10.27 -15.67
N GLN A 32 -7.61 -9.25 -16.25
CA GLN A 32 -8.11 -8.58 -17.44
C GLN A 32 -6.97 -8.27 -18.39
N ALA A 33 -7.22 -8.34 -19.68
CA ALA A 33 -6.25 -7.87 -20.66
C ALA A 33 -6.20 -6.33 -20.61
N GLY A 34 -5.01 -5.80 -20.34
CA GLY A 34 -4.72 -4.38 -20.49
C GLY A 34 -4.44 -4.00 -21.92
N SER A 35 -3.78 -4.91 -22.64
CA SER A 35 -3.49 -4.81 -24.07
C SER A 35 -3.31 -6.20 -24.67
N SER A 36 -2.84 -6.29 -25.91
CA SER A 36 -2.50 -7.58 -26.53
C SER A 36 -1.31 -8.30 -25.87
N THR A 37 -0.49 -7.59 -25.09
CA THR A 37 0.73 -8.15 -24.48
C THR A 37 0.80 -7.99 -22.95
N THR A 38 -0.20 -7.36 -22.34
CA THR A 38 -0.24 -7.08 -20.90
C THR A 38 -1.55 -7.54 -20.29
N ALA A 39 -1.47 -8.28 -19.18
CA ALA A 39 -2.60 -8.57 -18.31
C ALA A 39 -2.47 -7.80 -16.98
N HIS A 40 -3.59 -7.22 -16.54
CA HIS A 40 -3.74 -6.66 -15.19
C HIS A 40 -4.27 -7.76 -14.27
N VAL A 41 -3.54 -8.04 -13.20
CA VAL A 41 -3.91 -9.02 -12.18
C VAL A 41 -4.13 -8.26 -10.88
N MET A 42 -5.30 -8.40 -10.26
CA MET A 42 -5.64 -7.74 -9.00
C MET A 42 -6.29 -8.70 -8.03
N TRP A 43 -6.13 -8.46 -6.73
CA TRP A 43 -6.71 -9.28 -5.67
C TRP A 43 -7.03 -8.43 -4.44
N ASN A 44 -7.79 -8.99 -3.50
CA ASN A 44 -7.96 -8.40 -2.18
C ASN A 44 -6.74 -8.75 -1.31
N GLN A 45 -6.31 -7.82 -0.45
CA GLN A 45 -5.27 -8.13 0.52
C GLN A 45 -5.65 -9.35 1.37
N ALA A 46 -4.75 -10.31 1.45
CA ALA A 46 -4.82 -11.47 2.32
C ALA A 46 -4.60 -11.07 3.78
N THR A 47 -5.09 -11.92 4.68
CA THR A 47 -4.93 -11.78 6.13
C THR A 47 -4.07 -12.90 6.65
N ASP A 48 -3.30 -12.59 7.68
CA ASP A 48 -2.38 -13.47 8.37
C ASP A 48 -2.26 -13.02 9.84
N ASP A 49 -1.77 -13.87 10.74
CA ASP A 49 -1.60 -13.55 12.16
C ASP A 49 -0.32 -12.75 12.47
N THR A 50 0.69 -12.76 11.59
CA THR A 50 1.87 -11.89 11.69
C THR A 50 1.78 -10.73 10.70
N GLU A 51 2.09 -10.95 9.42
CA GLU A 51 1.96 -10.00 8.31
C GLU A 51 2.21 -10.69 6.97
N VAL A 52 1.36 -10.42 5.97
CA VAL A 52 1.68 -10.75 4.58
C VAL A 52 2.76 -9.79 4.06
N THR A 53 3.95 -10.31 3.78
CA THR A 53 5.10 -9.53 3.30
C THR A 53 5.22 -9.51 1.78
N ALA A 54 4.66 -10.49 1.07
CA ALA A 54 4.69 -10.56 -0.38
C ALA A 54 3.49 -11.29 -0.98
N TYR A 55 3.24 -11.02 -2.26
CA TYR A 55 2.39 -11.84 -3.12
C TYR A 55 3.18 -12.39 -4.30
N GLU A 56 2.91 -13.64 -4.63
CA GLU A 56 3.48 -14.33 -5.78
C GLU A 56 2.40 -14.52 -6.84
N VAL A 57 2.64 -14.04 -8.06
CA VAL A 57 1.69 -14.19 -9.18
C VAL A 57 2.20 -15.25 -10.13
N TYR A 58 1.34 -16.22 -10.40
CA TYR A 58 1.61 -17.36 -11.26
C TYR A 58 0.85 -17.23 -12.58
N ARG A 59 1.51 -17.60 -13.68
CA ARG A 59 0.94 -17.75 -15.02
C ARG A 59 1.23 -19.17 -15.49
N ASP A 60 0.18 -19.94 -15.75
CA ASP A 60 0.26 -21.36 -16.14
C ASP A 60 1.21 -22.17 -15.26
N ALA A 61 1.00 -22.07 -13.94
CA ALA A 61 1.81 -22.70 -12.88
C ALA A 61 3.27 -22.19 -12.76
N LYS A 62 3.73 -21.24 -13.57
CA LYS A 62 5.04 -20.58 -13.41
C LYS A 62 4.90 -19.27 -12.67
N ARG A 63 5.69 -19.05 -11.61
CA ARG A 63 5.79 -17.74 -10.95
C ARG A 63 6.38 -16.71 -11.92
N VAL A 64 5.63 -15.66 -12.23
CA VAL A 64 6.02 -14.60 -13.17
C VAL A 64 6.29 -13.25 -12.49
N LYS A 65 5.72 -13.02 -11.31
CA LYS A 65 5.96 -11.82 -10.50
C LYS A 65 5.98 -12.17 -9.03
N GLU A 66 6.68 -11.33 -8.28
CA GLU A 66 6.60 -11.22 -6.83
C GLU A 66 6.50 -9.73 -6.51
N VAL A 67 5.53 -9.35 -5.67
CA VAL A 67 5.30 -7.96 -5.27
C VAL A 67 5.21 -7.83 -3.75
N PRO A 68 5.57 -6.66 -3.18
CA PRO A 68 5.42 -6.43 -1.74
C PRO A 68 3.98 -6.63 -1.24
N GLY A 69 3.80 -7.07 0.01
CA GLY A 69 2.50 -7.39 0.62
C GLY A 69 1.55 -6.19 0.79
N ARG A 70 2.07 -4.96 0.63
CA ARG A 70 1.26 -3.74 0.53
C ARG A 70 0.57 -3.57 -0.81
N GLU A 71 1.05 -4.23 -1.86
CA GLU A 71 0.47 -4.19 -3.20
C GLU A 71 -0.63 -5.24 -3.31
N SER A 72 -1.65 -4.93 -4.11
CA SER A 72 -2.76 -5.84 -4.38
C SER A 72 -3.11 -5.88 -5.87
N MET A 73 -2.17 -5.45 -6.70
CA MET A 73 -2.27 -5.46 -8.15
C MET A 73 -0.89 -5.48 -8.81
N VAL A 74 -0.80 -6.08 -9.99
CA VAL A 74 0.42 -6.04 -10.82
C VAL A 74 0.09 -6.20 -12.30
N ASP A 75 0.95 -5.63 -13.16
CA ASP A 75 0.94 -5.88 -14.59
C ASP A 75 1.88 -7.04 -14.95
N VAL A 76 1.35 -8.02 -15.68
CA VAL A 76 2.12 -9.10 -16.29
C VAL A 76 2.27 -8.78 -17.78
N VAL A 77 3.48 -8.36 -18.17
CA VAL A 77 3.85 -7.95 -19.53
C VAL A 77 4.53 -9.08 -20.31
N GLY A 78 4.69 -8.91 -21.62
CA GLY A 78 5.36 -9.89 -22.48
C GLY A 78 4.52 -11.14 -22.73
N LEU A 79 3.19 -10.97 -22.75
CA LEU A 79 2.25 -12.00 -23.16
C LEU A 79 2.11 -12.02 -24.69
N GLU A 80 1.78 -13.19 -25.23
CA GLU A 80 1.54 -13.34 -26.65
C GLU A 80 0.12 -12.90 -27.01
N PRO A 81 -0.05 -12.09 -28.07
CA PRO A 81 -1.37 -11.73 -28.58
C PRO A 81 -2.21 -12.96 -28.93
N SER A 82 -3.53 -12.87 -28.70
CA SER A 82 -4.49 -13.97 -28.94
C SER A 82 -4.25 -15.26 -28.14
N ALA A 83 -3.23 -15.32 -27.27
CA ALA A 83 -3.02 -16.46 -26.39
C ALA A 83 -3.93 -16.40 -25.14
N THR A 84 -4.25 -17.58 -24.62
CA THR A 84 -5.02 -17.74 -23.39
C THR A 84 -4.09 -18.15 -22.25
N TYR A 85 -4.19 -17.47 -21.13
CA TYR A 85 -3.37 -17.68 -19.93
C TYR A 85 -4.24 -17.95 -18.71
N ARG A 86 -3.72 -18.74 -17.76
CA ARG A 86 -4.32 -18.97 -16.45
C ARG A 86 -3.49 -18.32 -15.36
N PHE A 87 -4.15 -17.63 -14.45
CA PHE A 87 -3.48 -16.91 -13.36
C PHE A 87 -4.01 -17.34 -11.98
N THR A 88 -3.08 -17.45 -11.04
CA THR A 88 -3.32 -17.56 -9.59
C THR A 88 -2.37 -16.62 -8.84
N VAL A 89 -2.72 -16.32 -7.59
CA VAL A 89 -1.89 -15.52 -6.68
C VAL A 89 -1.79 -16.25 -5.34
N ARG A 90 -0.60 -16.24 -4.74
CA ARG A 90 -0.34 -16.72 -3.39
C ARG A 90 0.16 -15.58 -2.52
N ALA A 91 -0.09 -15.65 -1.21
CA ALA A 91 0.46 -14.75 -0.21
C ALA A 91 1.61 -15.43 0.53
N ARG A 92 2.58 -14.64 1.00
CA ARG A 92 3.71 -15.11 1.81
C ARG A 92 3.92 -14.18 3.00
N ASP A 93 4.21 -14.75 4.17
CA ASP A 93 4.51 -14.02 5.41
C ASP A 93 6.01 -13.70 5.56
N ALA A 94 6.44 -13.27 6.75
CA ALA A 94 7.85 -12.91 7.02
C ALA A 94 8.74 -14.15 7.23
N GLU A 95 8.16 -15.23 7.74
CA GLU A 95 8.79 -16.52 8.02
C GLU A 95 8.92 -17.40 6.76
N GLY A 96 8.25 -17.00 5.68
CA GLY A 96 8.31 -17.64 4.38
C GLY A 96 7.21 -18.68 4.14
N ASN A 97 6.22 -18.80 5.02
CA ASN A 97 5.07 -19.67 4.79
C ASN A 97 4.24 -19.11 3.63
N VAL A 98 3.81 -19.99 2.73
CA VAL A 98 3.09 -19.62 1.50
C VAL A 98 1.67 -20.18 1.56
N SER A 99 0.70 -19.33 1.22
CA SER A 99 -0.71 -19.72 1.16
C SER A 99 -0.99 -20.72 0.04
N GLU A 100 -2.17 -21.36 0.13
CA GLU A 100 -2.81 -21.98 -1.03
C GLU A 100 -3.04 -20.97 -2.17
N ASP A 101 -3.25 -21.49 -3.39
CA ASP A 101 -3.59 -20.67 -4.56
C ASP A 101 -4.93 -19.94 -4.37
N SER A 102 -5.01 -18.69 -4.82
CA SER A 102 -6.28 -18.03 -5.09
C SER A 102 -7.11 -18.82 -6.11
N LYS A 103 -8.40 -18.53 -6.22
CA LYS A 103 -9.23 -19.03 -7.34
C LYS A 103 -8.56 -18.72 -8.68
N GLN A 104 -8.30 -19.74 -9.49
CA GLN A 104 -7.71 -19.57 -10.82
C GLN A 104 -8.67 -18.84 -11.77
N LEU A 105 -8.16 -17.83 -12.48
CA LEU A 105 -8.88 -17.16 -13.57
C LEU A 105 -8.16 -17.33 -14.89
N THR A 106 -8.95 -17.31 -15.97
CA THR A 106 -8.46 -17.45 -17.34
C THR A 106 -8.73 -16.15 -18.10
N VAL A 107 -7.75 -15.70 -18.88
CA VAL A 107 -7.85 -14.52 -19.72
C VAL A 107 -7.30 -14.82 -21.11
N THR A 108 -7.97 -14.35 -22.15
CA THR A 108 -7.49 -14.41 -23.53
C THR A 108 -7.04 -13.01 -23.94
N MET A 109 -5.81 -12.89 -24.43
CA MET A 109 -5.27 -11.61 -24.88
C MET A 109 -5.95 -11.18 -26.20
N PRO A 110 -6.21 -9.87 -26.40
CA PRO A 110 -6.58 -9.34 -27.69
C PRO A 110 -5.58 -9.70 -28.79
N ALA A 111 -6.03 -9.70 -30.04
CA ALA A 111 -5.12 -9.72 -31.18
C ALA A 111 -4.28 -8.43 -31.19
N ALA A 112 -3.04 -8.54 -31.67
CA ALA A 112 -2.21 -7.38 -31.91
C ALA A 112 -2.67 -6.68 -33.19
N THR A 113 -2.72 -5.35 -33.15
CA THR A 113 -2.86 -4.53 -34.36
C THR A 113 -1.47 -4.04 -34.76
N ALA A 114 -0.90 -4.61 -35.81
CA ALA A 114 0.42 -4.20 -36.27
C ALA A 114 0.41 -2.72 -36.68
N ALA A 115 1.34 -1.94 -36.11
CA ALA A 115 1.56 -0.52 -36.37
C ALA A 115 0.48 0.48 -35.90
N ASP A 116 -0.42 0.08 -35.00
CA ASP A 116 -1.33 1.04 -34.38
C ASP A 116 -0.57 1.97 -33.40
N ARG A 117 -0.64 3.27 -33.69
CA ARG A 117 -0.02 4.35 -32.91
C ARG A 117 -1.04 5.41 -32.50
N LYS A 118 -2.31 5.20 -32.79
CA LYS A 118 -3.34 6.18 -32.51
C LYS A 118 -3.90 5.88 -31.13
N PRO A 119 -3.74 6.78 -30.14
CA PRO A 119 -4.30 6.53 -28.84
C PRO A 119 -5.83 6.63 -28.86
N PRO A 120 -6.51 5.93 -27.94
CA PRO A 120 -7.92 6.15 -27.70
C PRO A 120 -8.24 7.60 -27.32
N SER A 121 -9.50 7.99 -27.49
CA SER A 121 -9.97 9.29 -27.00
C SER A 121 -9.98 9.34 -25.48
N ARG A 122 -9.86 10.55 -24.93
CA ARG A 122 -9.94 10.80 -23.48
C ARG A 122 -11.29 10.31 -22.94
N PRO A 123 -11.35 9.55 -21.83
CA PRO A 123 -12.59 9.27 -21.13
C PRO A 123 -13.20 10.58 -20.63
N GLU A 124 -14.43 10.86 -21.03
CA GLU A 124 -15.13 12.09 -20.64
C GLU A 124 -16.08 11.86 -19.46
N ARG A 125 -16.57 12.97 -18.87
CA ARG A 125 -17.64 12.96 -17.86
C ARG A 125 -17.37 12.00 -16.69
N LEU A 126 -16.13 11.90 -16.23
CA LEU A 126 -15.80 11.15 -15.03
C LEU A 126 -16.62 11.71 -13.85
N LYS A 127 -17.38 10.83 -13.21
CA LYS A 127 -18.14 11.06 -11.99
C LYS A 127 -17.70 10.05 -10.95
N GLY A 128 -17.81 10.45 -9.70
CA GLY A 128 -17.48 9.59 -8.57
C GLY A 128 -18.36 9.91 -7.38
N GLU A 129 -18.80 8.88 -6.70
CA GLU A 129 -19.58 8.98 -5.46
C GLU A 129 -19.01 7.99 -4.43
N ALA A 130 -18.96 8.41 -3.17
CA ALA A 130 -18.52 7.53 -2.11
C ALA A 130 -19.58 6.45 -1.84
N GLU A 131 -19.15 5.20 -1.79
CA GLU A 131 -20.00 4.08 -1.40
C GLU A 131 -19.58 3.62 0.00
N GLY A 132 -20.20 4.26 0.99
CA GLY A 132 -19.83 4.09 2.40
C GLY A 132 -18.44 4.65 2.71
N SER A 133 -17.77 4.04 3.68
CA SER A 133 -16.50 4.56 4.22
C SER A 133 -15.25 3.97 3.56
N ARG A 134 -15.39 2.94 2.72
CA ARG A 134 -14.24 2.21 2.16
C ARG A 134 -14.30 1.96 0.65
N ALA A 135 -15.25 2.57 -0.03
CA ALA A 135 -15.36 2.43 -1.47
C ALA A 135 -15.85 3.70 -2.14
N ALA A 136 -15.63 3.78 -3.45
CA ALA A 136 -16.18 4.81 -4.31
C ALA A 136 -16.61 4.18 -5.64
N MET A 137 -17.84 4.48 -6.05
CA MET A 137 -18.32 4.14 -7.38
C MET A 137 -17.87 5.23 -8.35
N LEU A 138 -17.11 4.84 -9.37
CA LEU A 138 -16.65 5.72 -10.45
C LEU A 138 -17.37 5.36 -11.74
N SER A 139 -17.72 6.35 -12.55
CA SER A 139 -18.31 6.16 -13.88
C SER A 139 -17.85 7.21 -14.87
N TRP A 140 -17.75 6.88 -16.15
CA TRP A 140 -17.27 7.76 -17.21
C TRP A 140 -17.98 7.46 -18.53
N SER A 141 -17.79 8.33 -19.52
CA SER A 141 -18.22 8.09 -20.89
C SER A 141 -17.21 7.23 -21.64
N LYS A 142 -17.72 6.34 -22.48
CA LYS A 142 -16.92 5.42 -23.30
C LYS A 142 -15.98 6.20 -24.23
N SER A 143 -14.70 5.86 -24.21
CA SER A 143 -13.70 6.27 -25.19
C SER A 143 -13.89 5.54 -26.53
N SER A 144 -13.50 6.21 -27.60
CA SER A 144 -13.44 5.68 -28.96
C SER A 144 -11.99 5.49 -29.39
N ASP A 145 -11.78 4.55 -30.28
CA ASP A 145 -10.49 4.20 -30.85
C ASP A 145 -10.72 3.70 -32.29
N ASP A 146 -9.70 3.72 -33.15
CA ASP A 146 -9.84 3.23 -34.53
C ASP A 146 -9.89 1.69 -34.61
N ASN A 147 -9.34 1.01 -33.60
CA ASN A 147 -9.52 -0.41 -33.40
C ASN A 147 -10.54 -0.66 -32.29
N LYS A 148 -10.07 -0.64 -31.03
CA LYS A 148 -10.84 -0.98 -29.83
C LYS A 148 -10.10 -0.49 -28.58
N VAL A 149 -10.84 0.06 -27.63
CA VAL A 149 -10.35 0.21 -26.25
C VAL A 149 -10.24 -1.17 -25.61
N ALA A 150 -9.04 -1.54 -25.17
CA ALA A 150 -8.76 -2.79 -24.48
C ALA A 150 -9.11 -2.70 -22.99
N SER A 151 -8.74 -1.59 -22.33
CA SER A 151 -8.99 -1.38 -20.91
C SER A 151 -9.18 0.10 -20.54
N TYR A 152 -9.72 0.32 -19.35
CA TYR A 152 -9.62 1.59 -18.64
C TYR A 152 -8.80 1.40 -17.37
N GLU A 153 -7.85 2.29 -17.15
CA GLU A 153 -6.98 2.32 -15.98
C GLU A 153 -7.37 3.50 -15.08
N ILE A 154 -7.58 3.21 -13.79
CA ILE A 154 -8.01 4.16 -12.77
C ILE A 154 -6.78 4.54 -11.94
N PHE A 155 -6.57 5.84 -11.82
CA PHE A 155 -5.43 6.41 -11.11
C PHE A 155 -5.89 7.23 -9.90
N GLN A 156 -5.11 7.15 -8.83
CA GLN A 156 -5.19 7.99 -7.64
C GLN A 156 -3.85 8.71 -7.44
N GLY A 157 -3.85 10.04 -7.46
CA GLY A 157 -2.61 10.82 -7.27
C GLY A 157 -1.48 10.43 -8.23
N GLY A 158 -1.83 10.02 -9.46
CA GLY A 158 -0.89 9.55 -10.49
C GLY A 158 -0.49 8.08 -10.40
N SER A 159 -0.80 7.37 -9.30
CA SER A 159 -0.57 5.93 -9.16
C SER A 159 -1.77 5.15 -9.70
N LYS A 160 -1.53 4.12 -10.52
CA LYS A 160 -2.60 3.20 -10.94
C LYS A 160 -3.03 2.36 -9.74
N ILE A 161 -4.34 2.31 -9.50
CA ILE A 161 -4.91 1.57 -8.36
C ILE A 161 -5.97 0.55 -8.77
N HIS A 162 -6.48 0.64 -10.00
CA HIS A 162 -7.49 -0.28 -10.52
C HIS A 162 -7.50 -0.29 -12.05
N SER A 163 -8.05 -1.34 -12.63
CA SER A 163 -8.32 -1.43 -14.06
C SER A 163 -9.61 -2.18 -14.32
N VAL A 164 -10.26 -1.88 -15.43
CA VAL A 164 -11.43 -2.60 -15.95
C VAL A 164 -11.29 -2.86 -17.45
N GLY A 165 -12.03 -3.85 -17.97
CA GLY A 165 -12.05 -4.10 -19.41
C GLY A 165 -12.65 -2.93 -20.21
N GLY A 166 -12.27 -2.79 -21.47
CA GLY A 166 -12.68 -1.66 -22.33
C GLY A 166 -14.18 -1.59 -22.67
N ASN A 167 -14.94 -2.63 -22.31
CA ASN A 167 -16.41 -2.64 -22.37
C ASN A 167 -17.08 -2.08 -21.11
N GLN A 168 -16.33 -1.83 -20.03
CA GLN A 168 -16.83 -1.28 -18.78
C GLN A 168 -16.60 0.23 -18.74
N THR A 169 -17.60 0.97 -18.28
CA THR A 169 -17.52 2.43 -18.10
C THR A 169 -17.87 2.88 -16.69
N ALA A 170 -17.82 1.93 -15.75
CA ALA A 170 -17.98 2.16 -14.33
C ALA A 170 -17.24 1.07 -13.56
N THR A 171 -16.79 1.41 -12.35
CA THR A 171 -16.19 0.44 -11.42
C THR A 171 -16.36 0.88 -9.97
N LEU A 172 -16.42 -0.10 -9.08
CA LEU A 172 -16.34 0.12 -7.64
C LEU A 172 -14.88 -0.01 -7.20
N VAL A 173 -14.28 1.11 -6.80
CA VAL A 173 -12.95 1.12 -6.18
C VAL A 173 -13.12 0.84 -4.69
N THR A 174 -12.60 -0.28 -4.20
CA THR A 174 -12.66 -0.70 -2.79
C THR A 174 -11.31 -0.52 -2.10
N GLY A 175 -11.24 -0.82 -0.80
CA GLY A 175 -10.00 -0.67 -0.02
C GLY A 175 -9.64 0.77 0.30
N LEU A 176 -10.57 1.72 0.07
CA LEU A 176 -10.37 3.11 0.43
C LEU A 176 -10.42 3.31 1.95
N ARG A 177 -9.86 4.42 2.41
CA ARG A 177 -9.81 4.81 3.81
C ARG A 177 -11.04 5.65 4.16
N PRO A 178 -11.62 5.47 5.35
CA PRO A 178 -12.72 6.29 5.83
C PRO A 178 -12.40 7.78 5.99
N GLY A 179 -13.40 8.62 5.72
CA GLY A 179 -13.33 10.07 5.90
C GLY A 179 -12.21 10.77 5.12
N THR A 180 -11.79 10.20 4.01
CA THR A 180 -10.60 10.62 3.24
C THR A 180 -11.01 11.19 1.89
N ASP A 181 -10.39 12.30 1.49
CA ASP A 181 -10.53 12.88 0.15
C ASP A 181 -9.62 12.16 -0.83
N TYR A 182 -10.20 11.67 -1.92
CA TYR A 182 -9.51 11.04 -3.03
C TYR A 182 -9.69 11.87 -4.29
N THR A 183 -8.65 11.93 -5.11
CA THR A 183 -8.71 12.48 -6.47
C THR A 183 -8.43 11.37 -7.46
N PHE A 184 -9.40 11.10 -8.34
CA PHE A 184 -9.31 10.05 -9.34
C PHE A 184 -9.25 10.62 -10.75
N THR A 185 -8.50 9.92 -11.61
CA THR A 185 -8.55 10.08 -13.07
C THR A 185 -8.65 8.72 -13.73
N VAL A 186 -9.12 8.70 -14.99
CA VAL A 186 -9.21 7.49 -15.79
C VAL A 186 -8.49 7.71 -17.12
N LYS A 187 -7.72 6.71 -17.58
CA LYS A 187 -7.16 6.64 -18.94
C LYS A 187 -7.75 5.43 -19.65
N ALA A 188 -7.90 5.52 -20.95
CA ALA A 188 -8.19 4.39 -21.82
C ALA A 188 -6.89 3.88 -22.43
N ARG A 189 -6.80 2.57 -22.67
CA ARG A 189 -5.67 1.90 -23.31
C ARG A 189 -6.21 0.99 -24.41
N ASP A 190 -5.55 0.96 -25.56
CA ASP A 190 -5.86 0.04 -26.66
C ASP A 190 -5.05 -1.27 -26.59
N ALA A 191 -5.24 -2.14 -27.58
CA ALA A 191 -4.50 -3.40 -27.65
C ALA A 191 -3.02 -3.22 -28.04
N ALA A 192 -2.62 -2.07 -28.57
CA ALA A 192 -1.27 -1.73 -29.02
C ALA A 192 -0.45 -0.92 -27.98
N ASP A 193 -0.98 -0.78 -26.76
CA ASP A 193 -0.37 -0.04 -25.66
C ASP A 193 -0.36 1.49 -25.82
N ASN A 194 -1.20 2.04 -26.68
CA ASN A 194 -1.40 3.48 -26.71
C ASN A 194 -2.38 3.91 -25.61
N PHE A 195 -2.00 4.97 -24.89
CA PHE A 195 -2.81 5.55 -23.81
C PHE A 195 -3.45 6.84 -24.25
N SER A 196 -4.73 7.02 -23.88
CA SER A 196 -5.38 8.30 -24.00
C SER A 196 -4.84 9.33 -22.99
N PRO A 197 -5.05 10.64 -23.23
CA PRO A 197 -4.96 11.62 -22.16
C PRO A 197 -5.88 11.23 -20.99
N ALA A 198 -5.46 11.55 -19.76
CA ALA A 198 -6.30 11.33 -18.57
C ALA A 198 -7.62 12.11 -18.67
N SER A 199 -8.70 11.59 -18.10
CA SER A 199 -9.93 12.34 -17.88
C SER A 199 -9.69 13.61 -17.06
N SER A 200 -10.69 14.49 -16.97
CA SER A 200 -10.72 15.46 -15.86
C SER A 200 -10.73 14.72 -14.52
N GLU A 201 -10.16 15.35 -13.50
CA GLU A 201 -10.15 14.82 -12.14
C GLU A 201 -11.55 14.84 -11.53
N VAL A 202 -11.87 13.81 -10.74
CA VAL A 202 -13.01 13.83 -9.82
C VAL A 202 -12.54 13.69 -8.39
N ARG A 203 -13.09 14.51 -7.50
CA ARG A 203 -12.84 14.42 -6.06
C ARG A 203 -13.98 13.69 -5.38
N VAL A 204 -13.64 12.69 -4.58
CA VAL A 204 -14.59 11.89 -3.81
C VAL A 204 -14.11 11.84 -2.37
N ARG A 205 -15.00 12.17 -1.43
CA ARG A 205 -14.73 12.01 0.00
C ARG A 205 -15.49 10.81 0.52
N THR A 206 -14.78 9.78 0.99
CA THR A 206 -15.42 8.62 1.63
C THR A 206 -16.15 9.01 2.91
N ALA A 207 -17.22 8.29 3.25
CA ALA A 207 -17.94 8.54 4.48
C ALA A 207 -17.02 8.31 5.71
N PRO A 208 -17.25 9.00 6.84
CA PRO A 208 -16.57 8.67 8.08
C PRO A 208 -16.83 7.22 8.50
N GLY A 209 -15.81 6.58 9.05
CA GLY A 209 -15.85 5.27 9.69
C GLY A 209 -15.21 5.30 11.08
N LYS A 210 -15.32 4.20 11.83
CA LYS A 210 -14.81 4.11 13.22
C LYS A 210 -13.30 4.37 13.34
N ASP A 211 -12.56 4.13 12.26
CA ASP A 211 -11.11 4.29 12.15
C ASP A 211 -10.68 5.51 11.31
N SER A 212 -11.60 6.45 11.02
CA SER A 212 -11.27 7.69 10.31
C SER A 212 -10.06 8.38 10.93
N GLY A 213 -9.03 8.65 10.12
CA GLY A 213 -7.76 9.20 10.57
C GLY A 213 -6.85 8.22 11.34
N ARG A 214 -7.40 7.31 12.15
CA ARG A 214 -6.61 6.30 12.90
C ARG A 214 -5.91 5.29 12.00
N GLY A 215 -6.52 4.89 10.88
CA GLY A 215 -5.89 3.97 9.91
C GLY A 215 -4.63 4.52 9.22
N THR A 216 -4.32 5.80 9.43
CA THR A 216 -3.12 6.46 8.90
C THR A 216 -2.21 7.00 10.00
N ALA A 217 -2.54 6.78 11.27
CA ALA A 217 -1.68 7.17 12.37
C ALA A 217 -0.53 6.17 12.52
N PRO A 218 0.70 6.60 12.80
CA PRO A 218 1.78 5.67 13.12
C PRO A 218 1.43 4.89 14.39
N THR A 219 1.58 3.56 14.32
CA THR A 219 1.32 2.65 15.44
C THR A 219 2.64 2.32 16.13
N GLY A 220 2.59 1.59 17.26
CA GLY A 220 3.80 1.25 18.01
C GLY A 220 4.55 2.45 18.61
N PHE A 221 4.05 3.69 18.46
CA PHE A 221 4.81 4.90 18.79
C PHE A 221 5.33 4.91 20.24
N ARG A 222 6.65 5.02 20.36
CA ARG A 222 7.44 5.17 21.59
C ARG A 222 8.27 6.45 21.50
N ALA A 223 8.45 7.08 22.64
CA ALA A 223 9.36 8.20 22.80
C ALA A 223 10.18 8.00 24.07
N GLY A 224 11.48 8.26 23.99
CA GLY A 224 12.42 8.27 25.11
C GLY A 224 13.32 9.49 25.03
N THR A 225 14.16 9.66 26.05
CA THR A 225 15.22 10.67 26.04
C THR A 225 16.57 10.01 26.24
N HIS A 226 17.58 10.54 25.58
CA HIS A 226 18.97 10.23 25.90
C HIS A 226 19.77 11.52 26.03
N ARG A 227 20.96 11.39 26.63
CA ARG A 227 21.93 12.48 26.78
C ARG A 227 23.18 12.16 25.98
N ALA A 228 23.57 13.07 25.10
CA ALA A 228 24.80 12.98 24.30
C ALA A 228 25.44 14.38 24.21
N ASP A 229 26.76 14.45 24.30
CA ASP A 229 27.54 15.69 24.14
C ASP A 229 27.05 16.89 24.97
N GLY A 230 26.59 16.61 26.19
CA GLY A 230 26.08 17.63 27.11
C GLY A 230 24.69 18.16 26.79
N ALA A 231 23.96 17.53 25.87
CA ALA A 231 22.61 17.87 25.46
C ALA A 231 21.65 16.68 25.60
N TYR A 232 20.36 16.98 25.67
CA TYR A 232 19.27 16.02 25.65
C TYR A 232 18.63 15.96 24.27
N TYR A 233 18.26 14.74 23.88
CA TYR A 233 17.59 14.41 22.64
C TYR A 233 16.31 13.63 22.96
N ILE A 234 15.33 13.69 22.05
CA ILE A 234 14.18 12.79 22.05
C ILE A 234 14.39 11.73 21.00
N ASP A 235 14.34 10.47 21.41
CA ASP A 235 14.36 9.31 20.53
C ASP A 235 12.94 8.84 20.27
N LEU A 236 12.60 8.68 19.00
CA LEU A 236 11.31 8.25 18.52
C LEU A 236 11.45 6.91 17.81
N ALA A 237 10.50 6.01 18.05
CA ALA A 237 10.36 4.77 17.31
C ALA A 237 8.88 4.50 17.02
N TRP A 238 8.55 4.08 15.79
CA TRP A 238 7.18 3.78 15.37
C TRP A 238 7.11 2.76 14.25
N THR A 239 5.92 2.21 14.06
CA THR A 239 5.55 1.43 12.87
C THR A 239 4.83 2.35 11.88
N PRO A 240 5.39 2.54 10.67
CA PRO A 240 4.73 3.27 9.58
C PRO A 240 3.32 2.74 9.28
N PRO A 241 2.36 3.60 8.90
CA PRO A 241 1.04 3.12 8.51
C PRO A 241 1.09 2.44 7.14
N ARG A 242 0.37 1.33 6.99
CA ARG A 242 0.20 0.63 5.71
C ARG A 242 -0.77 1.41 4.82
N THR A 243 -0.24 2.16 3.85
CA THR A 243 -1.04 3.06 2.99
C THR A 243 -1.15 2.58 1.54
N GLY A 244 -0.59 1.42 1.20
CA GLY A 244 -0.46 0.93 -0.18
C GLY A 244 0.70 1.59 -0.96
N GLY A 245 1.35 2.63 -0.41
CA GLY A 245 2.53 3.27 -0.99
C GLY A 245 3.55 3.65 0.08
N ALA A 246 4.71 4.16 -0.35
CA ALA A 246 5.78 4.57 0.55
C ALA A 246 5.39 5.82 1.35
N VAL A 247 5.65 5.79 2.66
CA VAL A 247 5.44 6.92 3.57
C VAL A 247 6.80 7.47 3.99
N ALA A 248 7.34 8.38 3.18
CA ALA A 248 8.71 8.87 3.35
C ALA A 248 8.81 10.12 4.26
N GLU A 249 7.71 10.80 4.54
CA GLU A 249 7.71 12.05 5.29
C GLU A 249 6.79 12.00 6.51
N TYR A 250 7.26 12.58 7.62
CA TYR A 250 6.53 12.70 8.87
C TYR A 250 6.65 14.12 9.42
N GLN A 251 5.55 14.66 9.92
CA GLN A 251 5.55 15.88 10.73
C GLN A 251 5.66 15.51 12.20
N ILE A 252 6.60 16.15 12.90
CA ILE A 252 6.81 16.00 14.34
C ILE A 252 6.22 17.22 15.06
N GLN A 253 5.35 16.96 16.02
CA GLN A 253 4.78 17.97 16.89
C GLN A 253 5.38 17.83 18.29
N LEU A 254 5.90 18.93 18.83
CA LEU A 254 6.41 19.05 20.20
C LEU A 254 5.62 20.12 20.93
N ASP A 255 5.08 19.78 22.10
CA ASP A 255 4.32 20.68 22.97
C ASP A 255 3.17 21.41 22.26
N GLY A 256 2.51 20.70 21.34
CA GLY A 256 1.38 21.22 20.57
C GLY A 256 1.77 22.10 19.37
N ARG A 257 3.05 22.25 19.05
CA ARG A 257 3.54 23.01 17.89
C ARG A 257 4.35 22.13 16.96
N THR A 258 4.29 22.38 15.65
CA THR A 258 5.17 21.69 14.70
C THR A 258 6.61 22.05 15.03
N ALA A 259 7.41 21.04 15.36
CA ALA A 259 8.83 21.22 15.66
C ALA A 259 9.66 21.11 14.38
N THR A 260 9.45 20.03 13.62
CA THR A 260 10.15 19.74 12.37
C THR A 260 9.37 18.76 11.50
N SER A 261 9.82 18.57 10.27
CA SER A 261 9.44 17.44 9.42
C SER A 261 10.66 16.55 9.19
N LEU A 262 10.45 15.24 9.28
CA LEU A 262 11.40 14.21 8.91
C LEU A 262 11.08 13.75 7.49
N VAL A 263 12.08 13.70 6.62
CA VAL A 263 11.98 13.10 5.28
C VAL A 263 13.09 12.07 5.13
N PHE A 264 12.72 10.83 4.81
CA PHE A 264 13.69 9.79 4.45
C PHE A 264 14.18 10.03 3.03
N GLY A 265 15.49 10.29 2.87
CA GLY A 265 16.11 10.55 1.55
C GLY A 265 16.35 9.30 0.69
N GLY A 266 15.97 8.11 1.18
CA GLY A 266 16.08 6.83 0.49
C GLY A 266 14.77 6.04 0.55
N THR A 267 14.85 4.70 0.47
CA THR A 267 13.65 3.86 0.63
C THR A 267 13.06 4.06 2.02
N ALA A 268 11.79 4.48 2.07
CA ALA A 268 11.10 4.70 3.33
C ALA A 268 10.99 3.39 4.13
N PRO A 269 11.26 3.41 5.45
CA PRO A 269 11.08 2.23 6.28
C PRO A 269 9.62 1.75 6.25
N THR A 270 9.40 0.44 6.30
CA THR A 270 8.06 -0.16 6.24
C THR A 270 7.59 -0.70 7.59
N ASP A 271 8.49 -1.32 8.36
CA ASP A 271 8.10 -2.10 9.53
C ASP A 271 8.39 -1.34 10.84
N LYS A 272 9.55 -0.68 10.86
CA LYS A 272 9.99 0.16 11.97
C LYS A 272 10.77 1.36 11.44
N ALA A 273 10.42 2.53 11.95
CA ALA A 273 11.11 3.79 11.70
C ALA A 273 11.57 4.38 13.03
N GLU A 274 12.74 5.00 13.00
CA GLU A 274 13.36 5.63 14.17
C GLU A 274 13.88 7.01 13.79
N HIS A 275 13.86 7.93 14.76
CA HIS A 275 14.44 9.26 14.60
C HIS A 275 14.83 9.83 15.96
N SER A 276 15.95 10.56 16.00
CA SER A 276 16.38 11.30 17.18
C SER A 276 16.61 12.76 16.84
N PHE A 277 16.16 13.67 17.70
CA PHE A 277 16.35 15.10 17.53
C PHE A 277 16.65 15.83 18.84
N TYR A 278 17.47 16.87 18.74
CA TYR A 278 17.91 17.70 19.85
C TYR A 278 16.74 18.48 20.45
N ILE A 279 16.68 18.57 21.79
CA ILE A 279 15.64 19.35 22.49
C ILE A 279 16.16 20.36 23.50
N GLY A 280 17.43 20.26 23.94
CA GLY A 280 17.98 21.25 24.87
C GLY A 280 19.13 20.71 25.72
N LYS A 281 19.57 21.51 26.70
CA LYS A 281 20.60 21.09 27.69
C LYS A 281 20.06 20.97 29.11
N LYS A 282 18.80 21.35 29.34
CA LYS A 282 18.20 21.41 30.68
C LYS A 282 17.57 20.06 31.04
N ALA A 283 17.78 19.65 32.29
CA ALA A 283 17.14 18.47 32.88
C ALA A 283 15.80 18.84 33.54
N GLY A 284 14.93 17.86 33.77
CA GLY A 284 13.60 18.02 34.36
C GLY A 284 12.56 18.66 33.45
N GLU A 285 12.88 18.96 32.19
CA GLU A 285 11.92 19.55 31.24
C GLU A 285 11.01 18.45 30.70
N ARG A 286 9.70 18.70 30.78
CA ARG A 286 8.67 17.77 30.32
C ARG A 286 8.17 18.21 28.96
N HIS A 287 8.21 17.30 28.00
CA HIS A 287 7.74 17.52 26.64
C HIS A 287 6.67 16.52 26.25
N ARG A 288 5.72 16.94 25.42
CA ARG A 288 4.73 16.08 24.78
C ARG A 288 5.02 16.00 23.29
N VAL A 289 5.18 14.80 22.76
CA VAL A 289 5.53 14.54 21.37
C VAL A 289 4.52 13.62 20.70
N ARG A 290 4.21 13.90 19.44
CA ARG A 290 3.48 13.01 18.53
C ARG A 290 3.86 13.29 17.09
N ILE A 291 3.59 12.33 16.21
CA ILE A 291 3.95 12.40 14.80
C ILE A 291 2.76 12.09 13.90
N ARG A 292 2.77 12.57 12.66
CA ARG A 292 1.82 12.14 11.61
C ARG A 292 2.52 12.00 10.26
N PRO A 293 2.11 11.05 9.42
CA PRO A 293 2.73 10.83 8.11
C PRO A 293 2.17 11.74 7.02
N LYS A 294 2.98 11.99 6.00
CA LYS A 294 2.54 12.40 4.68
C LYS A 294 2.20 11.16 3.86
N LEU A 295 0.96 11.05 3.41
CA LEU A 295 0.48 9.91 2.66
C LEU A 295 0.91 10.00 1.18
N PRO A 296 0.92 8.89 0.42
CA PRO A 296 1.33 8.88 -0.99
C PRO A 296 0.49 9.81 -1.90
N ASP A 297 -0.74 10.12 -1.50
CA ASP A 297 -1.61 11.08 -2.19
C ASP A 297 -1.30 12.57 -1.87
N GLY A 298 -0.25 12.82 -1.07
CA GLY A 298 0.15 14.16 -0.66
C GLY A 298 -0.67 14.74 0.50
N THR A 299 -1.61 14.01 1.10
CA THR A 299 -2.36 14.49 2.27
C THR A 299 -1.67 14.10 3.58
N TRP A 300 -2.01 14.79 4.68
CA TRP A 300 -1.50 14.44 6.01
C TRP A 300 -2.41 13.41 6.68
N GLY A 301 -1.84 12.32 7.18
CA GLY A 301 -2.53 11.31 7.97
C GLY A 301 -2.82 11.75 9.41
N GLY A 302 -3.35 10.80 10.18
CA GLY A 302 -3.64 10.96 11.60
C GLY A 302 -2.38 11.05 12.46
N TYR A 303 -2.52 11.66 13.63
CA TYR A 303 -1.44 11.67 14.62
C TYR A 303 -1.34 10.33 15.36
N SER A 304 -0.11 9.93 15.66
CA SER A 304 0.19 8.91 16.66
C SER A 304 -0.42 9.29 18.01
N PRO A 305 -0.55 8.33 18.96
CA PRO A 305 -0.75 8.67 20.36
C PRO A 305 0.32 9.67 20.83
N GLU A 306 -0.07 10.59 21.70
CA GLU A 306 0.87 11.53 22.30
C GLU A 306 1.66 10.83 23.41
N ARG A 307 2.97 11.09 23.45
CA ARG A 307 3.89 10.57 24.47
C ARG A 307 4.50 11.72 25.23
N THR A 308 4.54 11.58 26.55
CA THR A 308 5.23 12.51 27.43
C THR A 308 6.60 11.96 27.75
N VAL A 309 7.63 12.79 27.62
CA VAL A 309 8.99 12.47 28.02
C VAL A 309 9.53 13.55 28.96
N THR A 310 10.55 13.19 29.75
CA THR A 310 11.25 14.14 30.63
C THR A 310 12.75 13.99 30.41
N THR A 311 13.45 15.11 30.31
CA THR A 311 14.92 15.10 30.24
C THR A 311 15.50 14.78 31.60
N GLY A 312 16.48 13.87 31.67
CA GLY A 312 17.30 13.62 32.86
C GLY A 312 16.53 13.24 34.12
#